data_AF-A0A0E0MKS5-F1
#
_entry.id   AF-A0A0E0MKS5-F1
#
_cell.length_a   1.000
_cell.length_b   1.000
_cell.length_c   1.000
_cell.angle_alpha   90.00
_cell.angle_beta   90.00
_cell.angle_gamma   90.00
#
_symmetry.space_group_name_H-M   'P 1'
#
loop_
_entity.id
_entity.type
_entity.pdbx_description
1 polymer ?
#
loop_
_entity_poly.entity_id
_entity_poly.type
_entity_poly.pdbx_seq_one_letter_code
_entity_poly.pdbx_strand_id
1 'polypeptide(L)'
;MGEGGGGESEVATVATGGQEERQPPPVVKVKSKVAEKATQDHTKHKLSEQEPEDEVEEEDEDEYEDDVEDEDEEEEEDDDNDFMEPALKEVLNSENHNLVFSFDAAVNIISREYKSFDLPNAKLIFLPVIYSDHWTVFCFNFNHKRIDILDSLGHDIDEKALKAMKDRVVGRFLDVLDVMFPKKFTDVRKWKCYPACNQKQVLTNDCGFLAMKYIQLWDDKVFVKKVCPKDGTKYRAEALYYILFHPLNEAKLPAAIERYRPQIMKISK
;
A
#
# COMPACT_ATOMS: atom_id res chain seq x y z
N MET A 1 -20.10 -55.83 -39.16
CA MET A 1 -21.58 -55.77 -39.17
C MET A 1 -22.01 -55.52 -37.75
N GLY A 2 -22.83 -54.48 -37.53
CA GLY A 2 -23.17 -53.97 -36.20
C GLY A 2 -24.20 -52.85 -36.36
N GLU A 3 -25.44 -53.27 -36.58
CA GLU A 3 -26.64 -52.44 -36.43
C GLU A 3 -26.90 -52.20 -34.93
N GLY A 4 -27.62 -51.19 -34.46
CA GLY A 4 -28.34 -50.11 -35.14
C GLY A 4 -29.63 -49.77 -34.38
N GLY A 5 -29.79 -48.51 -33.92
CA GLY A 5 -31.00 -48.00 -33.23
C GLY A 5 -31.23 -48.52 -31.79
N GLY A 6 -32.00 -47.84 -30.93
CA GLY A 6 -32.68 -46.55 -31.06
C GLY A 6 -34.09 -46.56 -30.44
N GLY A 7 -34.35 -45.70 -29.45
CA GLY A 7 -35.67 -45.47 -28.80
C GLY A 7 -35.84 -46.12 -27.41
N GLU A 8 -36.66 -45.60 -26.49
CA GLU A 8 -37.47 -44.35 -26.48
C GLU A 8 -37.83 -43.92 -25.02
N SER A 9 -38.61 -42.83 -24.89
CA SER A 9 -39.16 -42.14 -23.68
C SER A 9 -39.56 -43.00 -22.45
N GLU A 10 -39.66 -42.50 -21.21
CA GLU A 10 -40.54 -41.44 -20.62
C GLU A 10 -40.03 -41.09 -19.19
N VAL A 11 -40.44 -40.04 -18.42
CA VAL A 11 -41.18 -38.77 -18.61
C VAL A 11 -40.78 -37.82 -17.44
N ALA A 12 -41.04 -36.50 -17.53
CA ALA A 12 -40.82 -35.55 -16.43
C ALA A 12 -42.13 -35.14 -15.72
N THR A 13 -42.09 -35.01 -14.39
CA THR A 13 -43.16 -34.40 -13.57
C THR A 13 -42.65 -33.16 -12.84
N VAL A 14 -43.49 -32.12 -12.82
CA VAL A 14 -43.21 -30.82 -12.17
C VAL A 14 -44.00 -30.70 -10.88
N ALA A 15 -43.37 -30.23 -9.81
CA ALA A 15 -44.05 -29.67 -8.64
C ALA A 15 -43.20 -28.54 -8.02
N THR A 16 -43.88 -27.56 -7.44
CA THR A 16 -43.37 -26.22 -7.11
C THR A 16 -43.11 -25.97 -5.62
N GLY A 17 -42.14 -25.10 -5.33
CA GLY A 17 -42.29 -24.07 -4.28
C GLY A 17 -41.65 -24.33 -2.92
N GLY A 18 -40.96 -23.31 -2.39
CA GLY A 18 -40.43 -23.26 -1.03
C GLY A 18 -39.24 -22.34 -0.87
N GLN A 19 -39.44 -21.11 -0.38
CA GLN A 19 -38.36 -20.26 0.14
C GLN A 19 -38.06 -20.67 1.59
N GLU A 20 -36.79 -20.71 1.98
CA GLU A 20 -36.39 -20.94 3.37
C GLU A 20 -35.43 -19.83 3.84
N GLU A 21 -35.87 -19.05 4.83
CA GLU A 21 -35.08 -17.99 5.45
C GLU A 21 -34.00 -18.58 6.36
N ARG A 22 -32.76 -18.08 6.25
CA ARG A 22 -31.67 -18.49 7.15
C ARG A 22 -31.65 -17.64 8.42
N GLN A 23 -31.83 -18.28 9.57
CA GLN A 23 -31.69 -17.63 10.88
C GLN A 23 -30.22 -17.31 11.22
N PRO A 24 -29.93 -16.19 11.94
CA PRO A 24 -28.60 -15.87 12.43
C PRO A 24 -28.24 -16.61 13.75
N PRO A 25 -26.95 -16.81 14.05
CA PRO A 25 -26.50 -17.54 15.25
C PRO A 25 -26.62 -16.74 16.56
N PRO A 26 -26.66 -17.42 17.74
CA PRO A 26 -26.96 -16.78 19.02
C PRO A 26 -25.76 -16.07 19.68
N VAL A 27 -26.05 -14.98 20.40
CA VAL A 27 -25.09 -14.16 21.14
C VAL A 27 -24.76 -14.78 22.52
N VAL A 28 -23.47 -15.01 22.79
CA VAL A 28 -22.99 -15.51 24.10
C VAL A 28 -22.77 -14.34 25.07
N LYS A 29 -23.51 -14.34 26.19
CA LYS A 29 -23.30 -13.40 27.31
C LYS A 29 -22.43 -14.05 28.39
N VAL A 30 -21.21 -13.55 28.61
CA VAL A 30 -20.37 -13.96 29.74
C VAL A 30 -20.86 -13.29 31.02
N LYS A 31 -21.08 -14.08 32.08
CA LYS A 31 -21.41 -13.59 33.44
C LYS A 31 -20.15 -13.63 34.31
N SER A 32 -19.93 -12.60 35.12
CA SER A 32 -18.86 -12.61 36.13
C SER A 32 -19.18 -13.60 37.27
N LYS A 33 -18.12 -14.11 37.91
CA LYS A 33 -18.18 -14.72 39.24
C LYS A 33 -16.90 -14.38 40.02
N VAL A 34 -17.09 -13.81 41.20
CA VAL A 34 -16.08 -13.66 42.25
C VAL A 34 -16.02 -14.94 43.08
N ALA A 35 -14.84 -15.30 43.58
CA ALA A 35 -14.68 -16.28 44.66
C ALA A 35 -13.42 -15.97 45.49
N GLU A 36 -13.57 -15.88 46.81
CA GLU A 36 -12.48 -15.69 47.78
C GLU A 36 -11.99 -17.01 48.39
N LYS A 37 -10.72 -17.07 48.80
CA LYS A 37 -10.23 -17.50 50.14
C LYS A 37 -8.69 -17.44 50.20
N ALA A 38 -8.10 -16.74 51.17
CA ALA A 38 -7.54 -17.25 52.45
C ALA A 38 -6.24 -18.09 52.28
N THR A 39 -5.17 -17.98 53.09
CA THR A 39 -4.88 -17.25 54.36
C THR A 39 -3.38 -17.41 54.69
N GLN A 40 -2.73 -16.42 55.32
CA GLN A 40 -1.92 -16.63 56.56
C GLN A 40 -1.48 -15.31 57.22
N ASP A 41 -1.13 -15.39 58.51
CA ASP A 41 -1.03 -14.31 59.50
C ASP A 41 0.43 -14.16 60.02
N HIS A 42 0.82 -12.97 60.51
CA HIS A 42 1.49 -12.80 61.81
C HIS A 42 1.81 -11.32 62.18
N THR A 43 0.85 -10.68 62.85
CA THR A 43 1.01 -9.92 64.11
C THR A 43 2.22 -8.96 64.35
N LYS A 44 1.97 -7.63 64.50
CA LYS A 44 2.13 -6.84 65.77
C LYS A 44 1.93 -5.31 65.61
N HIS A 45 1.33 -4.68 66.62
CA HIS A 45 1.02 -3.23 66.73
C HIS A 45 2.19 -2.33 67.19
N LYS A 46 2.15 -1.04 66.80
CA LYS A 46 2.20 0.10 67.74
C LYS A 46 1.58 1.40 67.17
N LEU A 47 1.28 2.37 68.04
CA LEU A 47 0.47 3.59 67.81
C LEU A 47 1.27 4.86 67.47
N SER A 48 0.51 5.92 67.08
CA SER A 48 0.78 7.38 67.04
C SER A 48 1.78 7.87 65.96
N GLU A 49 1.54 8.95 65.21
CA GLU A 49 1.12 10.32 65.63
C GLU A 49 0.13 11.01 64.65
N GLN A 50 -0.15 12.32 64.83
CA GLN A 50 -1.21 13.12 64.16
C GLN A 50 -0.74 13.88 62.89
N GLU A 51 -1.73 14.21 62.04
CA GLU A 51 -1.97 15.42 61.18
C GLU A 51 -0.79 16.35 60.80
N PRO A 52 -0.74 16.83 59.53
CA PRO A 52 -1.56 17.99 59.09
C PRO A 52 -2.13 17.88 57.65
N GLU A 53 -3.32 18.41 57.38
CA GLU A 53 -3.68 19.71 56.76
C GLU A 53 -3.77 19.68 55.21
N ASP A 54 -4.91 20.16 54.69
CA ASP A 54 -5.18 20.32 53.26
C ASP A 54 -4.57 21.63 52.76
N GLU A 55 -3.64 21.58 51.80
CA GLU A 55 -3.21 22.74 51.02
C GLU A 55 -3.78 22.65 49.59
N VAL A 56 -4.34 23.76 49.14
CA VAL A 56 -4.85 23.97 47.77
C VAL A 56 -3.70 24.52 46.94
N GLU A 57 -3.39 23.91 45.80
CA GLU A 57 -2.58 24.55 44.76
C GLU A 57 -3.35 24.62 43.44
N GLU A 58 -3.07 25.69 42.69
CA GLU A 58 -3.88 26.28 41.63
C GLU A 58 -3.74 25.53 40.29
N GLU A 59 -4.71 25.75 39.38
CA GLU A 59 -4.61 25.29 37.98
C GLU A 59 -3.97 26.40 37.14
N ASP A 60 -2.68 26.25 36.80
CA ASP A 60 -1.99 27.13 35.83
C ASP A 60 -2.35 26.73 34.38
N GLU A 61 -3.05 27.62 33.65
CA GLU A 61 -3.29 27.50 32.21
C GLU A 61 -2.16 28.19 31.41
N ASP A 62 -1.16 27.43 30.97
CA ASP A 62 -0.08 27.94 30.11
C ASP A 62 -0.55 28.10 28.65
N GLU A 63 -0.81 29.35 28.25
CA GLU A 63 -1.08 29.78 26.87
C GLU A 63 0.23 29.91 26.07
N TYR A 64 0.48 28.98 25.14
CA TYR A 64 1.65 29.02 24.25
C TYR A 64 1.28 29.56 22.85
N GLU A 65 1.62 30.82 22.59
CA GLU A 65 1.71 31.38 21.24
C GLU A 65 3.09 31.07 20.64
N ASP A 66 3.18 30.07 19.75
CA ASP A 66 4.37 29.80 18.93
C ASP A 66 4.21 30.48 17.55
N ASP A 67 4.70 31.71 17.41
CA ASP A 67 4.93 32.35 16.12
C ASP A 67 6.20 31.74 15.47
N VAL A 68 6.02 30.83 14.52
CA VAL A 68 7.09 30.34 13.65
C VAL A 68 6.89 30.92 12.25
N GLU A 69 7.74 31.89 11.89
CA GLU A 69 7.87 32.36 10.51
C GLU A 69 8.65 31.29 9.71
N ASP A 70 7.94 30.37 9.07
CA ASP A 70 8.52 29.40 8.13
C ASP A 70 8.94 30.13 6.82
N GLU A 71 10.24 30.43 6.69
CA GLU A 71 10.85 30.83 5.42
C GLU A 71 11.01 29.60 4.50
N ASP A 72 9.95 29.23 3.79
CA ASP A 72 9.99 28.20 2.74
C ASP A 72 10.82 28.67 1.52
N GLU A 73 12.12 28.35 1.49
CA GLU A 73 12.90 28.36 0.25
C GLU A 73 12.44 27.20 -0.66
N GLU A 74 11.63 27.51 -1.68
CA GLU A 74 11.24 26.55 -2.73
C GLU A 74 12.46 26.17 -3.61
N GLU A 75 13.21 25.15 -3.21
CA GLU A 75 14.03 24.37 -4.16
C GLU A 75 13.09 23.52 -5.04
N GLU A 76 12.96 23.89 -6.32
CA GLU A 76 12.31 23.03 -7.32
C GLU A 76 13.21 21.82 -7.61
N GLU A 77 13.02 20.74 -6.85
CA GLU A 77 13.55 19.41 -7.19
C GLU A 77 12.81 18.85 -8.41
N ASP A 78 13.55 18.59 -9.50
CA ASP A 78 13.07 17.82 -10.65
C ASP A 78 12.70 16.40 -10.18
N ASP A 79 11.41 16.15 -9.96
CA ASP A 79 10.84 14.89 -9.45
C ASP A 79 10.87 13.79 -10.55
N ASP A 80 12.08 13.30 -10.86
CA ASP A 80 12.42 12.20 -11.80
C ASP A 80 11.87 10.82 -11.33
N ASN A 81 10.73 10.76 -10.65
CA ASN A 81 10.10 9.54 -10.16
C ASN A 81 9.35 8.79 -11.27
N ASP A 82 10.11 8.04 -12.07
CA ASP A 82 9.66 7.20 -13.19
C ASP A 82 8.53 6.20 -12.81
N PHE A 83 7.28 6.59 -13.02
CA PHE A 83 6.10 5.75 -12.77
C PHE A 83 5.77 4.85 -13.98
N MET A 84 6.00 3.53 -13.84
CA MET A 84 5.73 2.59 -14.94
C MET A 84 4.24 2.35 -15.22
N GLU A 85 3.89 2.23 -16.50
CA GLU A 85 2.51 2.15 -17.00
C GLU A 85 1.69 1.00 -16.37
N PRO A 86 0.40 1.22 -16.02
CA PRO A 86 -0.51 0.18 -15.55
C PRO A 86 -0.64 -1.06 -16.45
N ALA A 87 -0.40 -0.95 -17.76
CA ALA A 87 -0.40 -2.12 -18.65
C ALA A 87 0.80 -3.05 -18.39
N LEU A 88 1.95 -2.50 -18.00
CA LEU A 88 3.18 -3.29 -17.81
C LEU A 88 3.10 -4.21 -16.59
N LYS A 89 2.57 -3.71 -15.46
CA LYS A 89 2.37 -4.53 -14.25
C LYS A 89 1.46 -5.74 -14.56
N GLU A 90 0.43 -5.55 -15.38
CA GLU A 90 -0.56 -6.58 -15.72
C GLU A 90 0.06 -7.65 -16.62
N VAL A 91 0.90 -7.27 -17.59
CA VAL A 91 1.62 -8.24 -18.42
C VAL A 91 2.69 -8.98 -17.63
N LEU A 92 3.54 -8.30 -16.86
CA LEU A 92 4.60 -8.96 -16.07
C LEU A 92 4.03 -9.92 -15.02
N ASN A 93 2.86 -9.62 -14.48
CA ASN A 93 2.20 -10.33 -13.39
C ASN A 93 0.93 -11.09 -13.83
N SER A 94 0.87 -11.49 -15.11
CA SER A 94 -0.34 -11.92 -15.83
C SER A 94 -1.22 -12.94 -15.11
N GLU A 95 -0.65 -13.91 -14.38
CA GLU A 95 -1.45 -14.96 -13.73
C GLU A 95 -2.32 -14.41 -12.59
N ASN A 96 -1.96 -13.26 -12.00
CA ASN A 96 -2.82 -12.59 -11.01
C ASN A 96 -4.11 -12.03 -11.63
N HIS A 97 -4.14 -11.89 -12.95
CA HIS A 97 -5.29 -11.46 -13.74
C HIS A 97 -5.92 -12.63 -14.53
N ASN A 98 -5.50 -13.88 -14.26
CA ASN A 98 -5.82 -15.08 -15.04
C ASN A 98 -5.40 -14.99 -16.52
N LEU A 99 -4.36 -14.21 -16.82
CA LEU A 99 -3.81 -14.01 -18.17
C LEU A 99 -2.52 -14.83 -18.38
N VAL A 100 -2.27 -15.22 -19.64
CA VAL A 100 -1.02 -15.86 -20.06
C VAL A 100 0.05 -14.78 -20.28
N PHE A 101 1.26 -15.00 -19.77
CA PHE A 101 2.37 -14.08 -19.97
C PHE A 101 2.74 -13.98 -21.46
N SER A 102 2.81 -12.75 -21.98
CA SER A 102 3.30 -12.46 -23.32
C SER A 102 4.56 -11.61 -23.24
N PHE A 103 5.69 -12.23 -23.61
CA PHE A 103 6.98 -11.55 -23.66
C PHE A 103 6.97 -10.39 -24.67
N ASP A 104 6.43 -10.63 -25.87
CA ASP A 104 6.32 -9.61 -26.92
C ASP A 104 5.44 -8.43 -26.49
N ALA A 105 4.35 -8.67 -25.74
CA ALA A 105 3.54 -7.58 -25.20
C ALA A 105 4.34 -6.73 -24.19
N ALA A 106 5.11 -7.35 -23.30
CA ALA A 106 5.96 -6.63 -22.35
C ALA A 106 7.04 -5.81 -23.06
N VAL A 107 7.74 -6.40 -24.04
CA VAL A 107 8.72 -5.69 -24.88
C VAL A 107 8.05 -4.51 -25.58
N ASN A 108 6.88 -4.70 -26.21
CA ASN A 108 6.19 -3.62 -26.93
C ASN A 108 5.74 -2.47 -26.02
N ILE A 109 5.29 -2.75 -24.80
CA ILE A 109 4.92 -1.73 -23.81
C ILE A 109 6.17 -0.91 -23.43
N ILE A 110 7.21 -1.55 -22.90
CA ILE A 110 8.44 -0.81 -22.51
C ILE A 110 9.08 -0.13 -23.72
N SER A 111 9.03 -0.73 -24.93
CA SER A 111 9.56 -0.15 -26.17
C SER A 111 8.78 1.08 -26.67
N ARG A 112 7.56 1.31 -26.19
CA ARG A 112 6.82 2.55 -26.46
C ARG A 112 7.27 3.66 -25.51
N GLU A 113 7.39 3.34 -24.22
CA GLU A 113 7.65 4.31 -23.15
C GLU A 113 9.14 4.71 -23.00
N TYR A 114 10.10 3.81 -23.26
CA TYR A 114 11.53 4.08 -22.97
C TYR A 114 12.15 5.25 -23.74
N LYS A 115 11.48 5.80 -24.77
CA LYS A 115 11.99 6.95 -25.53
C LYS A 115 12.10 8.21 -24.69
N SER A 116 11.39 8.28 -23.56
CA SER A 116 11.45 9.37 -22.58
C SER A 116 12.47 9.13 -21.45
N PHE A 117 13.04 7.93 -21.31
CA PHE A 117 13.75 7.52 -20.09
C PHE A 117 15.13 6.89 -20.36
N ASP A 118 16.18 7.37 -19.67
CA ASP A 118 17.52 6.77 -19.72
C ASP A 118 17.65 5.60 -18.73
N LEU A 119 16.79 4.59 -18.92
CA LEU A 119 16.63 3.46 -18.01
C LEU A 119 17.93 2.71 -17.63
N PRO A 120 18.96 2.58 -18.50
CA PRO A 120 20.24 1.99 -18.12
C PRO A 120 21.06 2.79 -17.10
N ASN A 121 20.80 4.10 -16.97
CA ASN A 121 21.51 5.01 -16.05
C ASN A 121 20.65 5.43 -14.84
N ALA A 122 19.40 4.97 -14.75
CA ALA A 122 18.52 5.23 -13.61
C ALA A 122 19.12 4.74 -12.27
N LYS A 123 19.10 5.61 -11.25
CA LYS A 123 19.62 5.30 -9.90
C LYS A 123 18.67 4.43 -9.09
N LEU A 124 17.37 4.66 -9.28
CA LEU A 124 16.24 3.96 -8.70
C LEU A 124 15.29 3.58 -9.83
N ILE A 125 14.66 2.40 -9.76
CA ILE A 125 13.55 2.03 -10.63
C ILE A 125 12.46 1.41 -9.76
N PHE A 126 11.28 2.02 -9.77
CA PHE A 126 10.13 1.54 -8.99
C PHE A 126 9.23 0.65 -9.85
N LEU A 127 8.97 -0.57 -9.38
CA LEU A 127 8.06 -1.53 -10.01
C LEU A 127 6.91 -1.85 -9.06
N PRO A 128 5.76 -1.16 -9.20
CA PRO A 128 4.53 -1.48 -8.46
C PRO A 128 3.91 -2.79 -8.96
N VAL A 129 3.55 -3.68 -8.03
CA VAL A 129 2.96 -4.99 -8.30
C VAL A 129 1.75 -5.18 -7.40
N ILE A 130 0.68 -5.79 -7.93
CA ILE A 130 -0.52 -6.16 -7.16
C ILE A 130 -0.61 -7.68 -7.01
N TYR A 131 -0.73 -8.20 -5.79
CA TYR A 131 -0.90 -9.64 -5.52
C TYR A 131 -1.94 -9.88 -4.43
N SER A 132 -2.93 -10.73 -4.72
CA SER A 132 -4.07 -11.00 -3.82
C SER A 132 -4.73 -9.71 -3.32
N ASP A 133 -5.01 -8.78 -4.25
CA ASP A 133 -5.55 -7.44 -4.02
C ASP A 133 -4.70 -6.50 -3.13
N HIS A 134 -3.45 -6.87 -2.86
CA HIS A 134 -2.49 -6.05 -2.10
C HIS A 134 -1.38 -5.48 -2.99
N TRP A 135 -0.97 -4.23 -2.74
CA TRP A 135 0.08 -3.54 -3.49
C TRP A 135 1.44 -3.61 -2.78
N THR A 136 2.45 -4.02 -3.54
CA THR A 136 3.86 -4.09 -3.15
C THR A 136 4.68 -3.34 -4.19
N VAL A 137 5.65 -2.49 -3.79
CA VAL A 137 6.59 -1.89 -4.75
C VAL A 137 7.99 -2.48 -4.54
N PHE A 138 8.58 -2.98 -5.63
CA PHE A 138 9.98 -3.34 -5.69
C PHE A 138 10.76 -2.13 -6.21
N CYS A 139 11.60 -1.53 -5.38
CA CYS A 139 12.54 -0.48 -5.80
C CYS A 139 13.90 -1.13 -6.07
N PHE A 140 14.35 -1.11 -7.33
CA PHE A 140 15.71 -1.53 -7.71
C PHE A 140 16.66 -0.38 -7.40
N ASN A 141 17.39 -0.48 -6.29
CA ASN A 141 18.26 0.57 -5.79
C ASN A 141 19.70 0.32 -6.25
N PHE A 142 20.11 1.01 -7.31
CA PHE A 142 21.43 0.84 -7.94
C PHE A 142 22.56 1.46 -7.11
N ASN A 143 22.28 2.53 -6.37
CA ASN A 143 23.21 3.15 -5.43
C ASN A 143 23.65 2.13 -4.35
N HIS A 144 22.70 1.35 -3.81
CA HIS A 144 22.94 0.42 -2.71
C HIS A 144 23.03 -1.07 -3.12
N LYS A 145 22.78 -1.40 -4.39
CA LYS A 145 22.80 -2.77 -4.93
C LYS A 145 21.88 -3.73 -4.17
N ARG A 146 20.68 -3.23 -3.84
CA ARG A 146 19.62 -3.93 -3.10
C ARG A 146 18.27 -3.72 -3.77
N ILE A 147 17.30 -4.55 -3.40
CA ILE A 147 15.91 -4.36 -3.80
C ILE A 147 15.14 -3.94 -2.55
N ASP A 148 14.80 -2.66 -2.47
CA ASP A 148 14.01 -2.13 -1.36
C ASP A 148 12.53 -2.51 -1.58
N ILE A 149 11.93 -3.10 -0.55
CA ILE A 149 10.54 -3.58 -0.56
C ILE A 149 9.71 -2.55 0.20
N LEU A 150 8.95 -1.76 -0.56
CA LEU A 150 8.03 -0.76 -0.03
C LEU A 150 6.64 -1.39 0.00
N ASP A 151 6.25 -1.88 1.17
CA ASP A 151 5.03 -2.66 1.36
C ASP A 151 4.37 -2.34 2.69
N SER A 152 3.09 -1.97 2.65
CA SER A 152 2.34 -1.54 3.84
C SER A 152 1.93 -2.68 4.80
N LEU A 153 2.25 -3.95 4.51
CA LEU A 153 2.18 -5.04 5.49
C LEU A 153 3.44 -5.11 6.37
N GLY A 154 4.56 -4.53 5.92
CA GLY A 154 5.84 -4.57 6.63
C GLY A 154 6.29 -5.99 6.97
N HIS A 155 6.44 -6.29 8.25
CA HIS A 155 6.87 -7.61 8.74
C HIS A 155 5.82 -8.73 8.64
N ASP A 156 4.55 -8.40 8.37
CA ASP A 156 3.48 -9.40 8.23
C ASP A 156 3.40 -10.00 6.81
N ILE A 157 4.34 -9.65 5.92
CA ILE A 157 4.39 -10.16 4.55
C ILE A 157 4.81 -11.64 4.52
N ASP A 158 4.13 -12.44 3.71
CA ASP A 158 4.54 -13.82 3.45
C ASP A 158 5.84 -13.83 2.63
N GLU A 159 6.97 -14.10 3.27
CA GLU A 159 8.30 -14.16 2.65
C GLU A 159 8.36 -15.13 1.45
N LYS A 160 7.59 -16.23 1.50
CA LYS A 160 7.57 -17.24 0.42
C LYS A 160 6.77 -16.71 -0.76
N ALA A 161 5.62 -16.06 -0.52
CA ALA A 161 4.85 -15.40 -1.56
C ALA A 161 5.62 -14.23 -2.18
N LEU A 162 6.25 -13.38 -1.36
CA LEU A 162 7.12 -12.28 -1.79
C LEU A 162 8.27 -12.79 -2.66
N LYS A 163 8.95 -13.87 -2.23
CA LYS A 163 10.02 -14.48 -3.03
C LYS A 163 9.51 -15.02 -4.36
N ALA A 164 8.40 -15.76 -4.38
CA ALA A 164 7.82 -16.27 -5.63
C ALA A 164 7.40 -15.13 -6.57
N MET A 165 6.83 -14.05 -6.02
CA MET A 165 6.46 -12.85 -6.77
C MET A 165 7.71 -12.16 -7.35
N LYS A 166 8.76 -11.98 -6.55
CA LYS A 166 10.05 -11.44 -6.99
C LYS A 166 10.63 -12.28 -8.13
N ASP A 167 10.83 -13.58 -7.90
CA ASP A 167 11.49 -14.48 -8.84
C ASP A 167 10.73 -14.51 -10.20
N ARG A 168 9.40 -14.41 -10.17
CA ARG A 168 8.55 -14.26 -11.38
C ARG A 168 8.68 -12.89 -12.03
N VAL A 169 8.32 -11.82 -11.31
CA VAL A 169 8.10 -10.48 -11.89
C VAL A 169 9.43 -9.79 -12.20
N VAL A 170 10.39 -9.83 -11.28
CA VAL A 170 11.75 -9.30 -11.50
C VAL A 170 12.48 -10.15 -12.54
N GLY A 171 12.26 -11.47 -12.54
CA GLY A 171 12.78 -12.38 -13.56
C GLY A 171 12.39 -11.92 -14.97
N ARG A 172 11.08 -11.82 -15.22
CA ARG A 172 10.48 -11.36 -16.50
C ARG A 172 10.91 -9.96 -16.90
N PHE A 173 10.88 -9.00 -15.96
CA PHE A 173 11.28 -7.62 -16.23
C PHE A 173 12.71 -7.56 -16.76
N LEU A 174 13.63 -8.29 -16.12
CA LEU A 174 15.03 -8.34 -16.55
C LEU A 174 15.25 -9.08 -17.87
N ASP A 175 14.46 -10.11 -18.19
CA ASP A 175 14.52 -10.75 -19.52
C ASP A 175 14.09 -9.77 -20.63
N VAL A 176 13.08 -8.94 -20.38
CA VAL A 176 12.67 -7.87 -21.32
C VAL A 176 13.77 -6.81 -21.45
N LEU A 177 14.38 -6.39 -20.34
CA LEU A 177 15.46 -5.40 -20.36
C LEU A 177 16.75 -5.90 -21.02
N ASP A 178 17.12 -7.18 -20.91
CA ASP A 178 18.29 -7.71 -21.62
C ASP A 178 18.06 -7.77 -23.14
N VAL A 179 16.83 -8.01 -23.60
CA VAL A 179 16.48 -7.92 -25.03
C VAL A 179 16.51 -6.48 -25.53
N MET A 180 15.98 -5.52 -24.75
CA MET A 180 15.93 -4.10 -25.13
C MET A 180 17.29 -3.40 -25.02
N PHE A 181 18.09 -3.76 -24.02
CA PHE A 181 19.37 -3.14 -23.69
C PHE A 181 20.50 -4.18 -23.54
N PRO A 182 20.83 -4.96 -24.59
CA PRO A 182 21.75 -6.10 -24.48
C PRO A 182 23.08 -5.73 -23.84
N LYS A 183 23.40 -6.40 -22.72
CA LYS A 183 24.63 -6.19 -21.92
C LYS A 183 24.82 -4.77 -21.34
N LYS A 184 23.81 -3.90 -21.38
CA LYS A 184 23.86 -2.57 -20.75
C LYS A 184 23.21 -2.55 -19.37
N PHE A 185 22.18 -3.35 -19.15
CA PHE A 185 21.47 -3.39 -17.87
C PHE A 185 22.18 -4.28 -16.84
N THR A 186 22.11 -3.92 -15.56
CA THR A 186 22.72 -4.71 -14.47
C THR A 186 21.80 -5.85 -14.04
N ASP A 187 22.30 -7.08 -13.94
CA ASP A 187 21.53 -8.20 -13.38
C ASP A 187 21.32 -8.04 -11.87
N VAL A 188 20.07 -7.71 -11.47
CA VAL A 188 19.68 -7.54 -10.07
C VAL A 188 19.09 -8.79 -9.41
N ARG A 189 19.00 -9.94 -10.12
CA ARG A 189 18.34 -11.17 -9.59
C ARG A 189 18.92 -11.64 -8.26
N LYS A 190 20.24 -11.50 -8.11
CA LYS A 190 21.01 -11.90 -6.92
C LYS A 190 21.03 -10.86 -5.80
N TRP A 191 20.44 -9.69 -5.99
CA TRP A 191 20.39 -8.65 -4.97
C TRP A 191 19.51 -9.07 -3.80
N LYS A 192 19.93 -8.69 -2.59
CA LYS A 192 19.19 -8.90 -1.36
C LYS A 192 17.95 -8.00 -1.35
N CYS A 193 16.84 -8.53 -0.84
CA CYS A 193 15.65 -7.73 -0.57
C CYS A 193 15.75 -7.12 0.83
N TYR A 194 15.32 -5.88 0.98
CA TYR A 194 15.32 -5.14 2.24
C TYR A 194 13.93 -4.58 2.51
N PRO A 195 13.22 -5.02 3.57
CA PRO A 195 11.94 -4.41 3.97
C PRO A 195 12.18 -2.99 4.45
N ALA A 196 11.76 -2.00 3.67
CA ALA A 196 11.93 -0.58 3.99
C ALA A 196 10.78 -0.04 4.86
N CYS A 197 9.59 -0.62 4.73
CA CYS A 197 8.42 -0.28 5.53
C CYS A 197 8.37 -1.14 6.81
N ASN A 198 8.40 -0.49 7.98
CA ASN A 198 8.31 -1.12 9.30
C ASN A 198 6.95 -0.92 10.00
N GLN A 199 6.04 -0.13 9.41
CA GLN A 199 4.71 0.16 9.96
C GLN A 199 3.61 -0.49 9.12
N LYS A 200 2.78 -1.30 9.76
CA LYS A 200 1.62 -1.96 9.14
C LYS A 200 0.47 -0.99 8.88
N GLN A 201 -0.19 -1.12 7.73
CA GLN A 201 -1.45 -0.44 7.42
C GLN A 201 -2.55 -0.78 8.41
N VAL A 202 -3.35 0.24 8.75
CA VAL A 202 -4.47 0.10 9.69
C VAL A 202 -5.78 -0.16 8.95
N LEU A 203 -5.97 0.43 7.77
CA LEU A 203 -7.17 0.27 6.96
C LEU A 203 -6.94 -0.73 5.82
N THR A 204 -7.96 -1.55 5.54
CA THR A 204 -7.85 -2.77 4.71
C THR A 204 -7.83 -2.54 3.19
N ASN A 205 -7.65 -1.30 2.73
CA ASN A 205 -7.60 -0.96 1.30
C ASN A 205 -6.78 0.32 1.03
N ASP A 206 -5.68 0.52 1.78
CA ASP A 206 -4.79 1.68 1.63
C ASP A 206 -3.42 1.36 1.03
N CYS A 207 -3.11 0.09 0.78
CA CYS A 207 -1.83 -0.34 0.21
C CYS A 207 -1.47 0.39 -1.10
N GLY A 208 -2.43 0.68 -1.98
CA GLY A 208 -2.19 1.46 -3.19
C GLY A 208 -1.80 2.92 -2.93
N PHE A 209 -2.51 3.60 -2.01
CA PHE A 209 -2.22 4.99 -1.65
C PHE A 209 -0.91 5.11 -0.85
N LEU A 210 -0.63 4.13 0.01
CA LEU A 210 0.63 4.02 0.73
C LEU A 210 1.79 3.70 -0.22
N ALA A 211 1.61 2.82 -1.21
CA ALA A 211 2.59 2.55 -2.25
C ALA A 211 2.96 3.82 -3.06
N MET A 212 1.96 4.62 -3.45
CA MET A 212 2.21 5.93 -4.10
C MET A 212 3.01 6.87 -3.18
N LYS A 213 2.66 6.95 -1.89
CA LYS A 213 3.39 7.78 -0.91
C LYS A 213 4.79 7.27 -0.60
N TYR A 214 5.01 5.96 -0.64
CA TYR A 214 6.34 5.38 -0.48
C TYR A 214 7.22 5.71 -1.68
N ILE A 215 6.71 5.67 -2.91
CA ILE A 215 7.46 6.10 -4.11
C ILE A 215 7.82 7.58 -3.98
N GLN A 216 6.83 8.44 -3.74
CA GLN A 216 7.01 9.90 -3.66
C GLN A 216 8.06 10.35 -2.62
N LEU A 217 8.25 9.59 -1.54
CA LEU A 217 9.02 10.04 -0.38
C LEU A 217 10.31 9.22 -0.14
N TRP A 218 10.68 8.26 -1.00
CA TRP A 218 11.83 7.38 -0.79
C TRP A 218 13.10 7.89 -1.48
N ASP A 219 14.14 8.20 -0.71
CA ASP A 219 15.38 8.86 -1.19
C ASP A 219 16.52 7.91 -1.61
N ASP A 220 16.30 6.59 -1.56
CA ASP A 220 17.27 5.47 -1.60
C ASP A 220 17.70 4.89 -0.24
N LYS A 221 17.47 5.58 0.88
CA LYS A 221 17.88 5.21 2.25
C LYS A 221 16.70 5.09 3.20
N VAL A 222 15.87 6.13 3.23
CA VAL A 222 14.82 6.43 4.21
C VAL A 222 13.65 7.14 3.52
N PHE A 223 12.63 7.49 4.29
CA PHE A 223 11.59 8.40 3.80
C PHE A 223 11.94 9.85 4.18
N VAL A 224 11.99 10.76 3.21
CA VAL A 224 12.30 12.19 3.43
C VAL A 224 11.28 12.87 4.36
N LYS A 225 10.03 12.40 4.31
CA LYS A 225 8.96 12.76 5.26
C LYS A 225 8.31 11.48 5.77
N LYS A 226 8.00 11.44 7.07
CA LYS A 226 7.42 10.26 7.73
C LYS A 226 6.05 9.90 7.14
N VAL A 227 5.93 8.72 6.55
CA VAL A 227 4.63 8.17 6.12
C VAL A 227 3.94 7.51 7.32
N CYS A 228 2.70 7.90 7.59
CA CYS A 228 1.88 7.40 8.69
C CYS A 228 0.74 6.51 8.13
N PRO A 229 0.72 5.19 8.36
CA PRO A 229 -0.32 4.31 7.81
C PRO A 229 -1.73 4.50 8.41
N LYS A 230 -1.92 5.47 9.31
CA LYS A 230 -3.24 5.93 9.79
C LYS A 230 -3.82 7.05 8.93
N ASP A 231 -2.99 7.75 8.16
CA ASP A 231 -3.35 8.95 7.41
C ASP A 231 -3.92 8.60 6.01
N GLY A 232 -4.33 7.35 5.79
CA GLY A 232 -4.79 6.88 4.48
C GLY A 232 -5.95 7.68 3.89
N THR A 233 -6.86 8.21 4.72
CA THR A 233 -7.90 9.17 4.30
C THR A 233 -7.32 10.46 3.74
N LYS A 234 -6.24 10.98 4.34
CA LYS A 234 -5.51 12.16 3.85
C LYS A 234 -4.83 11.84 2.51
N TYR A 235 -4.12 10.71 2.41
CA TYR A 235 -3.46 10.29 1.17
C TYR A 235 -4.45 10.02 0.02
N ARG A 236 -5.64 9.50 0.31
CA ARG A 236 -6.75 9.38 -0.66
C ARG A 236 -7.22 10.74 -1.15
N ALA A 237 -7.40 11.71 -0.24
CA ALA A 237 -7.83 13.05 -0.59
C ALA A 237 -6.78 13.78 -1.42
N GLU A 238 -5.50 13.66 -1.07
CA GLU A 238 -4.36 14.20 -1.83
C GLU A 238 -4.27 13.59 -3.23
N ALA A 239 -4.36 12.26 -3.37
CA ALA A 239 -4.32 11.59 -4.67
C ALA A 239 -5.51 11.99 -5.55
N LEU A 240 -6.72 12.10 -4.98
CA LEU A 240 -7.91 12.56 -5.69
C LEU A 240 -7.75 14.04 -6.14
N TYR A 241 -7.26 14.90 -5.24
CA TYR A 241 -7.03 16.31 -5.52
C TYR A 241 -6.00 16.49 -6.65
N TYR A 242 -4.88 15.76 -6.57
CA TYR A 242 -3.85 15.74 -7.61
C TYR A 242 -4.45 15.32 -8.96
N ILE A 243 -5.12 14.16 -9.04
CA ILE A 243 -5.73 13.67 -10.29
C ILE A 243 -6.75 14.66 -10.87
N LEU A 244 -7.60 15.27 -10.04
CA LEU A 244 -8.60 16.22 -10.50
C LEU A 244 -7.97 17.51 -11.04
N PHE A 245 -7.01 18.10 -10.32
CA PHE A 245 -6.51 19.44 -10.61
C PHE A 245 -5.13 19.48 -11.28
N HIS A 246 -4.56 18.33 -11.64
CA HIS A 246 -3.28 18.24 -12.34
C HIS A 246 -3.28 19.10 -13.62
N PRO A 247 -2.20 19.84 -13.94
CA PRO A 247 -2.12 20.63 -15.17
C PRO A 247 -2.32 19.82 -16.46
N LEU A 248 -1.98 18.52 -16.46
CA LEU A 248 -2.19 17.60 -17.58
C LEU A 248 -3.59 16.97 -17.62
N ASN A 249 -4.47 17.25 -16.66
CA ASN A 249 -5.84 16.74 -16.69
C ASN A 249 -6.72 17.61 -17.61
N GLU A 250 -6.84 17.20 -18.87
CA GLU A 250 -7.68 17.87 -19.87
C GLU A 250 -9.19 17.62 -19.68
N ALA A 251 -9.59 16.77 -18.72
CA ALA A 251 -11.00 16.47 -18.49
C ALA A 251 -11.73 17.68 -17.89
N LYS A 252 -12.81 18.12 -18.56
CA LYS A 252 -13.68 19.20 -18.06
C LYS A 252 -14.40 18.75 -16.79
N LEU A 253 -14.02 19.32 -15.64
CA LEU A 253 -14.63 18.98 -14.36
C LEU A 253 -16.03 19.61 -14.22
N PRO A 254 -16.93 19.02 -13.40
CA PRO A 254 -18.19 19.65 -13.03
C PRO A 254 -17.97 20.95 -12.24
N ALA A 255 -18.84 21.96 -12.43
CA ALA A 255 -18.73 23.24 -11.73
C ALA A 255 -18.73 23.13 -10.18
N ALA A 256 -19.40 22.10 -9.63
CA ALA A 256 -19.38 21.81 -8.19
C ALA A 256 -18.01 21.33 -7.67
N ILE A 257 -17.14 20.84 -8.56
CA ILE A 257 -15.76 20.44 -8.28
C ILE A 257 -14.79 21.60 -8.61
N GLU A 258 -15.01 22.33 -9.70
CA GLU A 258 -14.12 23.44 -10.11
C GLU A 258 -13.95 24.55 -9.05
N ARG A 259 -14.93 24.74 -8.15
CA ARG A 259 -14.81 25.66 -7.01
C ARG A 259 -13.68 25.31 -6.03
N TYR A 260 -13.14 24.09 -6.09
CA TYR A 260 -12.02 23.62 -5.28
C TYR A 260 -10.68 23.66 -6.02
N ARG A 261 -10.64 24.12 -7.29
CA ARG A 261 -9.37 24.27 -8.01
C ARG A 261 -8.50 25.31 -7.30
N PRO A 262 -7.19 25.04 -7.07
CA PRO A 262 -6.31 26.00 -6.43
C PRO A 262 -6.23 27.29 -7.24
N GLN A 263 -6.40 28.42 -6.56
CA GLN A 263 -6.10 29.73 -7.12
C GLN A 263 -4.59 29.96 -6.98
N ILE A 264 -3.81 29.38 -7.90
CA ILE A 264 -2.38 29.63 -7.97
C ILE A 264 -2.17 31.09 -8.37
N MET A 265 -2.01 31.96 -7.38
CA MET A 265 -1.56 33.33 -7.61
C MET A 265 -0.13 33.26 -8.11
N LYS A 266 0.09 33.59 -9.39
CA LYS A 266 1.44 33.81 -9.89
C LYS A 266 2.03 35.00 -9.16
N ILE A 267 2.92 34.75 -8.20
CA ILE A 267 3.75 35.78 -7.60
C ILE A 267 4.61 36.35 -8.74
N SER A 268 4.45 37.64 -9.03
CA SER A 268 5.35 38.32 -9.96
C SER A 268 6.72 38.40 -9.31
N LYS A 269 7.74 37.90 -10.02
CA LYS A 269 9.11 38.36 -9.82
C LYS A 269 9.23 39.84 -10.25
#